data_AF-A0A847A358-F1
#
_entry.id   AF-A0A847A358-F1
#
_cell.length_a   1.000
_cell.length_b   1.000
_cell.length_c   1.000
_cell.angle_alpha   90.00
_cell.angle_beta   90.00
_cell.angle_gamma   90.00
#
_symmetry.space_group_name_H-M   'P 1'
#
loop_
_entity.id
_entity.type
_entity.pdbx_description
1 polymer ?
#
loop_
_entity_poly.entity_id
_entity_poly.type
_entity_poly.pdbx_seq_one_letter_code
_entity_poly.pdbx_strand_id
1 'polypeptide(L)'
;MAERTWSFSGIFRSVFGGGEAISDDTWDDLEAALIGADFGPDITESILDELREQVEKHRVTEVRELRRMLRESIEERLSAFDSTLQLSERPAVVLVVGVNGVGKTTTIGKFANYLRTFDKRVLVGAADTFRAAAVEQLATWAERAGAEIVKPQ
;
A
#
# COMPACT_ATOMS: atom_id res chain seq x y z
N MET A 1 20.48 -3.57 -6.99
CA MET A 1 20.92 -2.86 -5.78
C MET A 1 19.86 -1.84 -5.40
N ALA A 2 19.17 -2.07 -4.30
CA ALA A 2 18.61 -1.03 -3.45
C ALA A 2 18.30 -1.71 -2.11
N GLU A 3 19.35 -1.84 -1.30
CA GLU A 3 19.26 -2.04 0.14
C GLU A 3 18.38 -0.91 0.70
N ARG A 4 17.11 -1.22 0.97
CA ARG A 4 16.21 -0.45 1.81
C ARG A 4 15.10 -1.39 2.24
N THR A 5 15.47 -2.41 2.99
CA THR A 5 14.53 -3.16 3.81
C THR A 5 13.99 -2.16 4.83
N TRP A 6 12.75 -1.75 4.67
CA TRP A 6 12.09 -0.83 5.59
C TRP A 6 12.19 -1.34 7.03
N SER A 7 12.33 -0.40 7.98
CA SER A 7 12.56 -0.58 9.43
C SER A 7 11.58 -1.53 10.13
N PHE A 8 10.44 -1.83 9.51
CA PHE A 8 9.46 -2.80 10.02
C PHE A 8 10.07 -4.18 10.26
N SER A 9 10.83 -4.71 9.30
CA SER A 9 11.43 -6.05 9.44
C SER A 9 12.57 -6.13 10.46
N GLY A 10 13.21 -5.00 10.77
CA GLY A 10 14.29 -4.90 11.75
C GLY A 10 13.75 -4.83 13.18
N ILE A 11 12.71 -4.01 13.39
CA ILE A 11 11.99 -3.92 14.66
C ILE A 11 11.31 -5.26 14.95
N PHE A 12 10.62 -5.86 13.98
CA PHE A 12 10.07 -7.22 14.15
C PHE A 12 11.14 -8.31 14.32
N ARG A 13 12.41 -8.06 14.01
CA ARG A 13 13.48 -9.04 14.28
C ARG A 13 14.08 -8.86 15.67
N SER A 14 14.13 -7.63 16.19
CA SER A 14 14.55 -7.39 17.58
C SER A 14 13.49 -7.85 18.57
N VAL A 15 12.22 -7.62 18.27
CA VAL A 15 11.08 -8.00 19.14
C VAL A 15 10.76 -9.50 19.06
N PHE A 16 10.96 -10.14 17.89
CA PHE A 16 10.57 -11.54 17.65
C PHE A 16 11.78 -12.45 17.35
N GLY A 17 12.98 -12.07 17.83
CA GLY A 17 14.27 -12.68 17.49
C GLY A 17 14.59 -14.01 18.18
N GLY A 18 13.85 -14.38 19.22
CA GLY A 18 13.99 -15.64 19.96
C GLY A 18 12.63 -16.29 20.18
N GLY A 19 12.61 -17.60 20.47
CA GLY A 19 11.41 -18.30 20.95
C GLY A 19 11.05 -17.91 22.38
N GLU A 20 10.98 -16.61 22.64
CA GLU A 20 10.70 -16.02 23.95
C GLU A 20 9.19 -16.05 24.21
N ALA A 21 8.85 -16.11 25.50
CA ALA A 21 7.48 -16.03 25.94
C ALA A 21 6.96 -14.61 25.78
N ILE A 22 5.66 -14.45 25.53
CA ILE A 22 5.02 -13.13 25.51
C ILE A 22 5.17 -12.48 26.89
N SER A 23 5.77 -11.29 26.92
CA SER A 23 5.95 -10.44 28.09
C SER A 23 5.24 -9.11 27.91
N ASP A 24 5.16 -8.30 28.97
CA ASP A 24 4.63 -6.92 28.87
C ASP A 24 5.46 -6.08 27.89
N ASP A 25 6.80 -6.21 27.93
CA ASP A 25 7.71 -5.54 26.99
C ASP A 25 7.39 -5.90 25.52
N THR A 26 6.89 -7.11 25.25
CA THR A 26 6.52 -7.54 23.89
C THR A 26 5.38 -6.67 23.33
N TRP A 27 4.44 -6.27 24.18
CA TRP A 27 3.29 -5.45 23.77
C TRP A 27 3.69 -4.01 23.50
N ASP A 28 4.53 -3.43 24.37
CA ASP A 28 5.05 -2.06 24.21
C ASP A 28 5.89 -1.94 22.93
N ASP A 29 6.73 -2.94 22.69
CA ASP A 29 7.55 -3.02 21.49
C ASP A 29 6.70 -3.17 20.21
N LEU A 30 5.63 -3.95 20.26
CA LEU A 30 4.70 -4.11 19.15
C LEU A 30 3.93 -2.82 18.87
N GLU A 31 3.47 -2.11 19.90
CA GLU A 31 2.83 -0.80 19.77
C GLU A 31 3.77 0.20 19.10
N ALA A 32 4.99 0.33 19.61
CA ALA A 32 6.01 1.21 19.05
C ALA A 32 6.32 0.86 17.59
N ALA A 33 6.35 -0.44 17.25
CA ALA A 33 6.56 -0.90 15.88
C ALA A 33 5.43 -0.51 14.93
N LEU A 34 4.17 -0.63 15.37
CA LEU A 34 2.99 -0.28 14.56
C LEU A 34 2.87 1.24 14.38
N ILE A 35 3.09 2.02 15.43
CA ILE A 35 3.15 3.49 15.36
C ILE A 35 4.29 3.94 14.45
N GLY A 36 5.49 3.38 14.62
CA GLY A 36 6.65 3.67 13.76
C GLY A 36 6.47 3.24 12.29
N ALA A 37 5.45 2.44 12.00
CA ALA A 37 5.06 2.03 10.65
C ALA A 37 3.89 2.84 10.06
N ASP A 38 3.54 3.97 10.68
CA ASP A 38 2.47 4.88 10.25
C ASP A 38 1.06 4.26 10.25
N PHE A 39 0.78 3.26 11.11
CA PHE A 39 -0.59 2.75 11.28
C PHE A 39 -1.51 3.76 11.98
N GLY A 40 -0.93 4.70 12.73
CA GLY A 40 -1.67 5.65 13.56
C GLY A 40 -2.18 5.03 14.87
N PRO A 41 -2.59 5.86 15.84
CA PRO A 41 -2.97 5.40 17.18
C PRO A 41 -4.21 4.50 17.16
N ASP A 42 -5.29 4.91 16.50
CA ASP A 42 -6.58 4.21 16.55
C ASP A 42 -6.50 2.78 15.98
N ILE A 43 -5.80 2.61 14.85
CA ILE A 43 -5.62 1.28 14.24
C ILE A 43 -4.67 0.43 15.08
N THR A 44 -3.62 1.04 15.65
CA THR A 44 -2.67 0.33 16.51
C THR A 44 -3.36 -0.21 17.76
N GLU A 45 -4.12 0.62 18.48
CA GLU A 45 -4.90 0.22 19.65
C GLU A 45 -5.90 -0.88 19.30
N SER A 46 -6.65 -0.70 18.20
CA SER A 46 -7.60 -1.70 17.72
C SER A 46 -6.96 -3.06 17.41
N ILE A 47 -5.75 -3.09 16.84
CA ILE A 47 -5.02 -4.33 16.57
C ILE A 47 -4.51 -4.95 17.87
N LEU A 48 -3.96 -4.15 18.79
CA LEU A 48 -3.41 -4.64 20.05
C LEU A 48 -4.48 -5.27 20.94
N ASP A 49 -5.64 -4.64 21.06
CA ASP A 49 -6.75 -5.15 21.87
C ASP A 49 -7.29 -6.49 21.32
N GLU A 50 -7.46 -6.57 20.00
CA GLU A 50 -7.84 -7.81 19.31
C GLU A 50 -6.82 -8.93 19.57
N LEU A 51 -5.52 -8.63 19.45
CA LEU A 51 -4.46 -9.60 19.69
C LEU A 51 -4.41 -10.05 21.15
N ARG A 52 -4.58 -9.14 22.12
CA ARG A 52 -4.63 -9.47 23.56
C ARG A 52 -5.78 -10.42 23.85
N GLU A 53 -6.97 -10.14 23.33
CA GLU A 53 -8.14 -11.00 23.49
C GLU A 53 -7.87 -12.40 22.91
N GLN A 54 -7.33 -12.48 21.69
CA GLN A 54 -7.04 -13.77 21.06
C GLN A 54 -5.92 -14.53 21.80
N VAL A 55 -4.89 -13.85 22.29
CA VAL A 55 -3.79 -14.46 23.07
C VAL A 55 -4.34 -15.07 24.36
N GLU A 56 -5.19 -14.35 25.08
CA GLU A 56 -5.82 -14.86 26.31
C GLU A 56 -6.74 -16.05 26.00
N LYS A 57 -7.61 -15.91 25.01
CA LYS A 57 -8.57 -16.93 24.59
C LYS A 57 -7.91 -18.24 24.15
N HIS A 58 -6.83 -18.14 23.39
CA HIS A 58 -6.12 -19.29 22.84
C HIS A 58 -4.93 -19.74 23.70
N ARG A 59 -4.67 -19.07 24.84
CA ARG A 59 -3.54 -19.31 25.75
C ARG A 59 -2.21 -19.34 25.02
N VAL A 60 -2.03 -18.39 24.11
CA VAL A 60 -0.81 -18.27 23.33
C VAL A 60 0.29 -17.77 24.25
N THR A 61 1.41 -18.48 24.27
CA THR A 61 2.57 -18.10 25.08
C THR A 61 3.77 -17.73 24.23
N GLU A 62 3.79 -18.10 22.95
CA GLU A 62 4.93 -17.92 22.07
C GLU A 62 4.78 -16.68 21.20
N VAL A 63 5.83 -15.85 21.19
CA VAL A 63 5.95 -14.64 20.36
C VAL A 63 5.81 -14.95 18.85
N ARG A 64 6.21 -16.15 18.42
CA ARG A 64 6.04 -16.60 17.02
C ARG A 64 4.57 -16.72 16.62
N GLU A 65 3.73 -17.19 17.53
CA GLU A 65 2.30 -17.32 17.28
C GLU A 65 1.61 -15.96 17.33
N LEU A 66 2.00 -15.07 18.25
CA LEU A 66 1.55 -13.66 18.25
C LEU A 66 1.81 -12.98 16.88
N ARG A 67 2.98 -13.22 16.28
CA ARG A 67 3.31 -12.70 14.94
C ARG A 67 2.39 -13.25 13.84
N ARG A 68 2.02 -14.54 13.93
CA ARG A 68 1.06 -15.15 13.00
C ARG A 68 -0.30 -14.47 13.14
N MET A 69 -0.76 -14.27 14.38
CA MET A 69 -2.05 -13.63 14.67
C MET A 69 -2.08 -12.17 14.19
N LEU A 70 -1.00 -11.40 14.38
CA LEU A 70 -0.90 -10.04 13.85
C LEU A 70 -1.05 -10.01 12.32
N ARG A 71 -0.37 -10.93 11.61
CA ARG A 71 -0.50 -11.05 10.16
C ARG A 71 -1.94 -11.32 9.77
N GLU A 72 -2.60 -12.28 10.42
CA GLU A 72 -3.99 -12.65 10.13
C GLU A 72 -4.93 -11.47 10.37
N SER A 73 -4.78 -10.73 11.48
CA SER A 73 -5.57 -9.52 11.75
C SER A 73 -5.40 -8.45 10.66
N ILE A 74 -4.17 -8.20 10.21
CA ILE A 74 -3.91 -7.24 9.13
C ILE A 74 -4.51 -7.74 7.80
N GLU A 75 -4.36 -9.03 7.49
CA GLU A 75 -4.91 -9.64 6.27
C GLU A 75 -6.44 -9.57 6.26
N GLU A 76 -7.11 -9.85 7.38
CA GLU A 76 -8.55 -9.76 7.53
C GLU A 76 -9.04 -8.32 7.29
N ARG A 77 -8.41 -7.34 7.94
CA ARG A 77 -8.73 -5.91 7.75
C ARG A 77 -8.58 -5.46 6.30
N LEU A 78 -7.53 -5.90 5.61
CA LEU A 78 -7.32 -5.57 4.20
C LEU A 78 -8.32 -6.30 3.29
N SER A 79 -8.68 -7.55 3.61
CA SER A 79 -9.62 -8.36 2.84
C SER A 79 -11.05 -7.84 2.87
N ALA A 80 -11.41 -7.04 3.89
CA ALA A 80 -12.71 -6.40 3.99
C ALA A 80 -13.00 -5.40 2.85
N PHE A 81 -11.97 -4.98 2.11
CA PHE A 81 -12.09 -4.05 0.99
C PHE A 81 -11.98 -4.78 -0.36
N ASP A 82 -12.99 -4.63 -1.22
CA ASP A 82 -12.87 -5.06 -2.61
C ASP A 82 -11.95 -4.11 -3.38
N SER A 83 -10.74 -4.58 -3.69
CA SER A 83 -9.74 -3.86 -4.46
C SER A 83 -9.87 -4.03 -5.98
N THR A 84 -10.89 -4.76 -6.44
CA THR A 84 -11.09 -5.08 -7.86
C THR A 84 -11.46 -3.85 -8.66
N LEU A 85 -10.57 -3.39 -9.52
CA LEU A 85 -10.86 -2.32 -10.47
C LEU A 85 -11.63 -2.86 -11.68
N GLN A 86 -12.92 -2.53 -11.77
CA GLN A 86 -13.78 -2.95 -12.88
C GLN A 86 -13.74 -1.94 -14.04
N LEU A 87 -13.27 -2.37 -15.22
CA LEU A 87 -13.17 -1.56 -16.44
C LEU A 87 -13.98 -2.18 -17.58
N SER A 88 -15.25 -2.51 -17.33
CA SER A 88 -16.16 -3.17 -18.28
C SER A 88 -16.69 -2.23 -19.36
N GLU A 89 -16.87 -0.94 -19.03
CA GLU A 89 -17.45 0.07 -19.90
C GLU A 89 -16.55 0.41 -21.11
N ARG A 90 -17.15 0.94 -22.17
CA ARG A 90 -16.44 1.33 -23.41
C ARG A 90 -16.84 2.74 -23.89
N PRO A 91 -16.04 3.78 -23.61
CA PRO A 91 -14.77 3.74 -22.87
C PRO A 91 -14.97 3.63 -21.35
N ALA A 92 -14.11 2.87 -20.67
CA ALA A 92 -13.95 2.98 -19.23
C ALA A 92 -13.08 4.22 -18.93
N VAL A 93 -13.62 5.15 -18.16
CA VAL A 93 -12.97 6.44 -17.88
C VAL A 93 -12.43 6.44 -16.46
N VAL A 94 -11.13 6.74 -16.33
CA VAL A 94 -10.44 6.82 -15.02
C VAL A 94 -9.89 8.23 -14.85
N LEU A 95 -10.38 8.93 -13.81
CA LEU A 95 -9.87 10.25 -13.42
C LEU A 95 -8.88 10.10 -12.27
N VAL A 96 -7.63 10.51 -12.49
CA VAL A 96 -6.58 10.46 -11.47
C VAL A 96 -6.45 11.80 -10.77
N VAL A 97 -6.72 11.82 -9.46
CA VAL A 97 -6.70 13.02 -8.61
C VAL A 97 -5.68 12.90 -7.48
N GLY A 98 -5.32 14.02 -6.86
CA GLY A 98 -4.39 14.08 -5.73
C GLY A 98 -3.47 15.30 -5.77
N VAL A 99 -2.72 15.53 -4.70
CA VAL A 99 -1.83 16.71 -4.58
C VAL A 99 -0.57 16.58 -5.45
N ASN A 100 0.19 17.67 -5.60
CA ASN A 100 1.43 17.64 -6.39
C ASN A 100 2.50 16.78 -5.71
N GLY A 101 3.31 16.08 -6.52
CA GLY A 101 4.41 15.25 -6.02
C GLY A 101 4.05 13.83 -5.59
N VAL A 102 2.76 13.45 -5.44
CA VAL A 102 2.36 12.09 -5.01
C VAL A 102 2.50 11.00 -6.09
N GLY A 103 3.05 11.33 -7.25
CA GLY A 103 3.32 10.37 -8.31
C GLY A 103 2.19 10.15 -9.32
N LYS A 104 1.15 10.99 -9.38
CA LYS A 104 0.00 10.85 -10.33
C LYS A 104 0.42 10.56 -11.77
N THR A 105 1.28 11.40 -12.35
CA THR A 105 1.75 11.26 -13.75
C THR A 105 2.47 9.92 -13.96
N THR A 106 3.30 9.52 -13.01
CA THR A 106 3.99 8.22 -13.06
C THR A 106 3.00 7.06 -12.94
N THR A 107 2.00 7.16 -12.09
CA THR A 107 0.94 6.15 -11.94
C THR A 107 0.11 6.03 -13.20
N ILE A 108 -0.25 7.15 -13.87
CA ILE A 108 -0.93 7.12 -15.16
C ILE A 108 -0.11 6.34 -16.20
N GLY A 109 1.20 6.62 -16.31
CA GLY A 109 2.09 5.90 -17.22
C GLY A 109 2.18 4.40 -16.92
N LYS A 110 2.38 4.03 -15.65
CA LYS A 110 2.40 2.63 -15.20
C LYS A 110 1.09 1.92 -15.51
N PHE A 111 -0.03 2.57 -15.24
CA PHE A 111 -1.36 2.01 -15.44
C PHE A 111 -1.70 1.87 -16.93
N ALA A 112 -1.35 2.85 -17.76
CA ALA A 112 -1.45 2.76 -19.21
C ALA A 112 -0.64 1.57 -19.74
N ASN A 113 0.62 1.42 -19.31
CA ASN A 113 1.46 0.30 -19.71
C ASN A 113 0.87 -1.05 -19.25
N TYR A 114 0.37 -1.13 -18.01
CA TYR A 114 -0.30 -2.32 -17.49
C TYR A 114 -1.51 -2.69 -18.34
N LEU A 115 -2.40 -1.75 -18.68
CA LEU A 115 -3.56 -2.06 -19.53
C LEU A 115 -3.17 -2.51 -20.93
N ARG A 116 -2.05 -1.99 -21.47
CA ARG A 116 -1.51 -2.42 -22.78
C ARG A 116 -1.01 -3.86 -22.76
N THR A 117 -0.54 -4.39 -21.63
CA THR A 117 -0.19 -5.83 -21.53
C THR A 117 -1.41 -6.76 -21.60
N PHE A 118 -2.63 -6.22 -21.52
CA PHE A 118 -3.89 -6.94 -21.73
C PHE A 118 -4.58 -6.56 -23.06
N ASP A 119 -3.80 -6.10 -24.05
CA ASP A 119 -4.25 -5.71 -25.39
C ASP A 119 -5.36 -4.65 -25.41
N LYS A 120 -5.46 -3.83 -24.35
CA LYS A 120 -6.41 -2.71 -24.32
C LYS A 120 -5.90 -1.55 -25.18
N ARG A 121 -6.83 -0.83 -25.81
CA ARG A 121 -6.54 0.49 -26.37
C ARG A 121 -6.65 1.53 -25.26
N VAL A 122 -5.63 2.36 -25.11
CA VAL A 122 -5.52 3.34 -24.03
C VAL A 122 -5.31 4.73 -24.64
N LEU A 123 -6.17 5.67 -24.23
CA LEU A 123 -6.06 7.08 -24.54
C LEU A 123 -5.82 7.84 -23.23
N VAL A 124 -4.78 8.66 -23.19
CA VAL A 124 -4.42 9.50 -22.04
C VAL A 124 -4.82 10.95 -22.31
N GLY A 125 -5.52 11.58 -21.37
CA GLY A 125 -5.86 13.01 -21.45
C GLY A 125 -4.97 13.86 -20.54
N ALA A 126 -4.28 14.85 -21.09
CA ALA A 126 -3.43 15.76 -20.31
C ALA A 126 -4.24 16.94 -19.74
N ALA A 127 -4.91 16.72 -18.61
CA ALA A 127 -5.74 17.74 -17.95
C ALA A 127 -5.00 18.60 -16.88
N ASP A 128 -3.74 18.28 -16.55
CA ASP A 128 -2.91 19.08 -15.65
C ASP A 128 -2.25 20.24 -16.40
N THR A 129 -3.01 21.33 -16.61
CA THR A 129 -2.63 22.45 -17.49
C THR A 129 -1.92 23.60 -16.77
N PHE A 130 -1.95 23.63 -15.43
CA PHE A 130 -1.33 24.69 -14.63
C PHE A 130 0.11 24.37 -14.23
N ARG A 131 0.42 23.10 -13.97
CA ARG A 131 1.75 22.70 -13.55
C ARG A 131 2.69 22.72 -14.75
N ALA A 132 3.75 23.53 -14.64
CA ALA A 132 4.77 23.62 -15.68
C ALA A 132 5.30 22.24 -16.08
N ALA A 133 5.41 22.01 -17.39
CA ALA A 133 5.86 20.77 -18.01
C ALA A 133 5.05 19.49 -17.66
N ALA A 134 3.89 19.58 -16.98
CA ALA A 134 3.10 18.40 -16.66
C ALA A 134 2.57 17.69 -17.90
N VAL A 135 2.14 18.45 -18.92
CA VAL A 135 1.70 17.93 -20.22
C VAL A 135 2.83 17.16 -20.91
N GLU A 136 4.05 17.73 -20.96
CA GLU A 136 5.20 17.08 -21.60
C GLU A 136 5.67 15.86 -20.81
N GLN A 137 5.68 15.93 -19.48
CA GLN A 137 5.99 14.78 -18.63
C GLN A 137 5.01 13.63 -18.89
N LEU A 138 3.71 13.93 -18.98
CA LEU A 138 2.69 12.92 -19.25
C LEU A 138 2.81 12.36 -20.68
N ALA A 139 3.16 13.20 -21.66
CA ALA A 139 3.41 12.77 -23.03
C ALA A 139 4.53 11.74 -23.12
N THR A 140 5.66 11.99 -22.44
CA THR A 140 6.76 11.02 -22.36
C THR A 140 6.32 9.69 -21.73
N TRP A 141 5.46 9.73 -20.71
CA TRP A 141 4.94 8.51 -20.09
C TRP A 141 3.96 7.76 -20.99
N ALA A 142 3.08 8.46 -21.70
CA ALA A 142 2.15 7.87 -22.65
C ALA A 142 2.90 7.20 -23.81
N GLU A 143 3.92 7.87 -24.36
CA GLU A 143 4.79 7.32 -25.40
C GLU A 143 5.50 6.04 -24.93
N ARG A 144 6.12 6.07 -23.73
CA ARG A 144 6.78 4.89 -23.14
C ARG A 144 5.82 3.72 -22.91
N ALA A 145 4.56 4.00 -22.61
CA ALA A 145 3.52 3.00 -22.44
C ALA A 145 2.90 2.54 -23.77
N GLY A 146 3.24 3.17 -24.90
CA GLY A 146 2.60 2.92 -26.20
C GLY A 146 1.11 3.27 -26.21
N ALA A 147 0.72 4.32 -25.46
CA ALA A 147 -0.65 4.84 -25.38
C ALA A 147 -0.79 6.13 -26.20
N GLU A 148 -1.99 6.37 -26.73
CA GLU A 148 -2.32 7.63 -27.39
C GLU A 148 -2.50 8.75 -26.36
N ILE A 149 -2.23 10.00 -26.74
CA ILE A 149 -2.38 11.16 -25.83
C ILE A 149 -3.11 12.32 -26.49
N VAL A 150 -4.03 12.93 -25.75
CA VAL A 150 -4.66 14.22 -26.05
C VAL A 150 -4.04 15.29 -25.17
N LYS A 151 -3.56 16.38 -25.80
CA LYS A 151 -2.99 17.56 -25.13
C LYS A 151 -3.95 18.75 -25.21
N PRO A 152 -3.91 19.68 -24.23
CA PRO A 152 -4.63 20.94 -24.33
C PRO A 152 -4.09 21.79 -25.49
N GLN A 153 -4.95 22.62 -26.07
CA GLN A 153 -4.58 23.62 -27.08
C GLN A 153 -3.93 24.84 -26.43
#